data_AF-A0A0R2N3M5-F1
#
_entry.id   AF-A0A0R2N3M5-F1
#
_cell.length_a   1.000
_cell.length_b   1.000
_cell.length_c   1.000
_cell.angle_alpha   90.00
_cell.angle_beta   90.00
_cell.angle_gamma   90.00
#
_symmetry.space_group_name_H-M   'P 1'
#
loop_
_entity.id
_entity.type
_entity.pdbx_description
1 polymer ?
#
loop_
_entity_poly.entity_id
_entity_poly.type
_entity_poly.pdbx_seq_one_letter_code
_entity_poly.pdbx_strand_id
1 'polypeptide(L)' 'MDPITLLQQLIQVNSVNGNERAVVQIIQSYLADAGIDAHFVETAPGRDNLIAEIGSGHPLLAWTGHADVVSAEPVAS' A
#
# COMPACT_ATOMS: atom_id res chain seq x y z
N MET A 1 -3.42 3.66 -15.35
CA MET A 1 -3.34 5.01 -14.76
C MET A 1 -1.97 5.61 -15.03
N ASP A 2 -1.85 6.92 -15.24
CA ASP A 2 -0.56 7.61 -15.35
C ASP A 2 0.20 7.60 -13.99
N PRO A 3 1.54 7.40 -13.95
CA PRO A 3 2.29 7.31 -12.69
C PRO A 3 2.21 8.55 -11.80
N ILE A 4 2.14 9.75 -12.37
CA ILE A 4 2.02 11.00 -11.59
C ILE A 4 0.64 11.07 -10.95
N THR A 5 -0.40 10.67 -11.67
CA THR A 5 -1.77 10.57 -11.14
C THR A 5 -1.84 9.57 -9.98
N LEU A 6 -1.23 8.39 -10.14
CA LEU A 6 -1.17 7.38 -9.07
C LEU A 6 -0.45 7.95 -7.83
N LEU A 7 0.72 8.55 -8.01
CA LEU A 7 1.47 9.16 -6.91
C LEU A 7 0.64 10.24 -6.19
N GLN A 8 -0.03 11.11 -6.95
CA GLN A 8 -0.89 12.16 -6.38
C GLN A 8 -2.04 11.59 -5.54
N GLN A 9 -2.67 10.50 -5.99
CA GLN A 9 -3.72 9.83 -5.21
C GLN A 9 -3.16 9.24 -3.91
N LEU A 10 -1.99 8.60 -3.96
CA LEU A 10 -1.37 8.00 -2.78
C LEU A 10 -0.98 9.06 -1.74
N ILE A 11 -0.35 10.17 -2.14
CA ILE A 11 0.07 11.23 -1.19
C ILE A 11 -1.09 12.01 -0.58
N GLN A 12 -2.28 11.98 -1.19
CA GLN A 12 -3.47 12.64 -0.66
C GLN A 12 -4.15 11.82 0.45
N VAL A 13 -3.77 10.56 0.64
CA VAL A 13 -4.28 9.72 1.72
C VAL A 13 -3.61 10.11 3.04
N ASN A 14 -4.41 10.33 4.08
CA ASN A 14 -3.90 10.42 5.45
C ASN A 14 -3.51 9.01 5.94
N SER A 15 -2.30 8.56 5.64
CA SER A 15 -1.81 7.23 6.02
C SER A 15 -0.94 7.24 7.29
N VAL A 16 -1.20 8.15 8.23
CA VAL A 16 -0.54 8.05 9.55
C VAL A 16 -0.82 6.65 10.13
N ASN A 17 0.22 6.04 10.71
CA ASN A 17 0.20 4.68 11.28
C ASN A 17 -1.16 4.24 11.83
N GLY A 18 -1.71 3.13 11.33
CA GLY A 18 -3.05 2.63 11.68
C GLY A 18 -4.16 3.04 10.71
N ASN A 19 -3.84 3.73 9.62
CA ASN A 19 -4.79 4.13 8.57
C ASN A 19 -4.31 3.75 7.15
N GLU A 20 -3.62 2.62 7.02
CA GLU A 20 -2.99 2.19 5.76
C GLU A 20 -4.00 1.65 4.73
N ARG A 21 -5.19 1.19 5.17
CA ARG A 21 -6.20 0.54 4.31
C ARG A 21 -6.49 1.32 3.02
N ALA A 22 -6.64 2.64 3.12
CA ALA A 22 -6.98 3.48 1.97
C ALA A 22 -5.84 3.51 0.93
N VAL A 23 -4.57 3.52 1.36
CA VAL A 23 -3.41 3.45 0.46
C VAL A 23 -3.38 2.11 -0.27
N VAL A 24 -3.51 1.01 0.47
CA VAL A 24 -3.43 -0.33 -0.12
C VAL A 24 -4.62 -0.63 -1.04
N GLN A 25 -5.78 -0.03 -0.81
CA GLN A 25 -6.93 -0.12 -1.73
C GLN A 25 -6.67 0.55 -3.08
N ILE A 26 -6.02 1.73 -3.09
CA ILE A 26 -5.63 2.41 -4.34
C ILE A 26 -4.66 1.53 -5.12
N ILE A 27 -3.65 0.97 -4.45
CA ILE A 27 -2.66 0.08 -5.09
C ILE A 27 -3.34 -1.20 -5.60
N GLN A 28 -4.24 -1.81 -4.82
CA GLN A 28 -4.97 -3.00 -5.26
C GLN A 28 -5.78 -2.73 -6.52
N SER A 29 -6.50 -1.61 -6.59
CA SER A 29 -7.26 -1.22 -7.79
C SER A 29 -6.34 -1.02 -9.00
N TYR A 30 -5.19 -0.35 -8.79
CA TYR A 30 -4.21 -0.14 -9.85
C TYR A 30 -3.62 -1.46 -10.39
N LEU A 31 -3.37 -2.43 -9.50
CA LEU A 31 -2.89 -3.76 -9.87
C LEU A 31 -3.98 -4.59 -10.57
N ALA A 32 -5.22 -4.52 -10.09
CA ALA A 32 -6.36 -5.21 -10.69
C ALA A 32 -6.63 -4.74 -12.13
N ASP A 33 -6.51 -3.44 -12.40
CA ASP A 33 -6.59 -2.87 -13.76
C ASP A 33 -5.51 -3.43 -14.70
N ALA A 34 -4.39 -3.90 -14.14
CA ALA A 34 -3.31 -4.56 -14.87
C ALA A 34 -3.42 -6.09 -14.89
N GLY A 35 -4.50 -6.66 -14.34
CA GLY A 35 -4.71 -8.11 -14.24
C GLY A 35 -3.82 -8.81 -13.20
N ILE A 36 -3.33 -8.07 -12.21
CA ILE A 36 -2.51 -8.61 -11.12
C ILE A 36 -3.38 -8.71 -9.87
N ASP A 37 -3.58 -9.94 -9.39
CA ASP A 37 -4.30 -10.19 -8.15
C ASP A 37 -3.45 -9.78 -6.94
N ALA A 38 -4.08 -9.07 -6.01
CA ALA A 38 -3.46 -8.65 -4.77
C ALA A 38 -4.45 -8.80 -3.60
N HIS A 39 -3.96 -9.21 -2.44
CA HIS A 39 -4.77 -9.47 -1.26
C HIS A 39 -4.26 -8.70 -0.03
N PHE A 40 -5.20 -8.34 0.85
CA PHE A 40 -4.87 -7.65 2.10
C PHE A 40 -4.44 -8.64 3.18
N VAL A 41 -3.48 -8.21 3.99
CA VAL A 41 -3.09 -8.89 5.23
C VAL A 41 -3.08 -7.87 6.37
N GLU A 42 -4.06 -7.97 7.26
CA GLU A 42 -4.13 -7.15 8.47
C GLU A 42 -3.20 -7.73 9.54
N THR A 43 -2.14 -7.01 9.90
CA THR A 43 -1.15 -7.48 10.88
C THR A 43 -1.46 -7.01 12.30
N ALA A 44 -2.23 -5.95 12.43
CA ALA A 44 -2.83 -5.41 13.66
C ALA A 44 -4.02 -4.52 13.25
N PRO A 45 -4.92 -4.13 14.18
CA PRO A 45 -6.07 -3.29 13.85
C PRO A 45 -5.69 -2.05 13.04
N GLY A 46 -6.21 -1.96 11.81
CA GLY A 46 -5.95 -0.84 10.88
C GLY A 46 -4.60 -0.88 10.14
N ARG A 47 -3.73 -1.86 10.45
CA ARG A 47 -2.41 -2.07 9.85
C ARG A 47 -2.49 -3.05 8.68
N ASP A 48 -3.07 -2.58 7.58
CA ASP A 48 -3.26 -3.40 6.38
C ASP A 48 -2.03 -3.36 5.46
N ASN A 49 -1.53 -4.55 5.12
CA ASN A 49 -0.53 -4.76 4.09
C ASN A 49 -1.19 -5.27 2.81
N LEU A 50 -0.52 -5.08 1.67
CA LEU A 50 -0.92 -5.62 0.38
C LEU A 50 0.14 -6.58 -0.13
N ILE A 51 -0.28 -7.78 -0.53
CA ILE A 51 0.61 -8.78 -1.14
C ILE A 51 0.08 -9.07 -2.55
N ALA A 52 0.98 -8.99 -3.53
CA ALA A 52 0.74 -9.36 -4.92
C ALA A 52 1.89 -10.25 -5.40
N GLU A 53 1.56 -11.28 -6.17
CA GLU A 53 2.54 -12.23 -6.71
C GLU A 53 2.41 -12.28 -8.24
N ILE A 54 3.56 -12.29 -8.93
CA ILE A 54 3.62 -12.34 -10.39
C ILE A 54 4.52 -13.50 -10.81
N GLY A 55 3.95 -14.48 -11.52
CA GLY A 55 4.66 -15.67 -11.98
C GLY A 55 4.91 -16.71 -10.87
N SER A 56 5.77 -17.67 -11.18
CA SER A 56 6.11 -18.79 -10.28
C SER A 56 7.55 -19.24 -10.53
N GLY A 57 8.33 -19.52 -9.48
CA GLY A 57 9.69 -20.06 -9.63
C GLY A 57 10.64 -19.68 -8.49
N HIS A 58 11.90 -20.09 -8.62
CA HIS A 58 12.96 -19.81 -7.66
C HIS A 58 14.27 -19.37 -8.34
N PRO A 59 15.05 -18.46 -7.74
CA PRO A 59 14.79 -17.78 -6.46
C PRO A 59 13.66 -16.75 -6.55
N LEU A 60 13.00 -16.48 -5.42
CA LEU A 60 11.94 -15.47 -5.31
C LEU A 60 12.56 -14.09 -5.03
N LEU A 61 12.13 -13.07 -5.78
CA LEU A 61 12.50 -11.68 -5.56
C LEU A 61 11.30 -10.94 -4.96
N ALA A 62 11.49 -10.32 -3.81
CA ALA A 62 10.47 -9.49 -3.17
C ALA A 62 10.80 -8.01 -3.33
N TRP A 63 9.83 -7.22 -3.78
CA TRP A 63 9.87 -5.75 -3.70
C TRP A 63 9.00 -5.32 -2.53
N THR A 64 9.59 -4.59 -1.59
CA THR A 64 8.92 -4.18 -0.36
C THR A 64 8.96 -2.67 -0.19
N GLY A 65 7.97 -2.14 0.51
CA GLY A 65 7.82 -0.75 0.88
C GLY A 65 6.79 -0.64 2.01
N HIS A 66 6.63 0.55 2.59
CA HIS A 66 5.65 0.80 3.63
C HIS A 66 4.62 1.82 3.15
N ALA A 67 3.36 1.64 3.56
CA ALA A 67 2.24 2.50 3.15
C ALA A 67 2.00 3.67 4.14
N ASP A 68 2.51 3.54 5.36
CA ASP A 68 2.30 4.50 6.42
C ASP A 68 3.28 5.67 6.38
N VAL A 69 2.84 6.77 6.98
CA VAL A 69 3.68 7.92 7.29
C VAL A 69 3.66 8.23 8.79
N VAL A 70 4.58 9.10 9.21
CA VAL A 70 4.58 9.66 10.57
C VAL A 70 3.54 10.79 10.69
N SER A 71 3.08 11.05 11.90
CA SER A 71 2.23 12.20 12.21
C SER A 71 2.95 13.52 11.86
N ALA A 72 2.23 14.45 11.23
CA ALA A 72 2.68 15.82 11.05
C ALA A 72 2.54 16.66 12.34
N GLU A 73 1.66 16.25 13.25
CA GLU A 73 1.48 16.90 14.54
C GLU A 73 2.63 16.59 15.49
N PRO A 74 3.09 17.59 16.29
CA PRO A 74 4.06 17.36 17.34
C PRO A 74 3.58 16.26 18.29
N VAL A 75 4.48 15.39 18.71
CA VAL A 75 4.19 14.44 19.79
C VAL A 75 3.88 15.27 21.04
N ALA A 76 2.65 15.19 21.53
CA ALA A 76 2.27 15.86 22.77
C ALA A 76 3.17 15.35 23.91
N SER A 77 3.87 16.28 24.56
CA SER A 77 4.76 16.05 25.70
C SER A 77 4.02 15.55 26.93
#